data_AF-A0A914A6I0-F1
#
_entry.id   AF-A0A914A6I0-F1
#
_cell.length_a   1.000
_cell.length_b   1.000
_cell.length_c   1.000
_cell.angle_alpha   90.00
_cell.angle_beta   90.00
_cell.angle_gamma   90.00
#
_symmetry.space_group_name_H-M   'P 1'
#
loop_
_entity.id
_entity.type
_entity.pdbx_description
1 polymer ?
#
loop_
_entity_poly.entity_id
_entity_poly.type
_entity_poly.pdbx_seq_one_letter_code
_entity_poly.pdbx_strand_id
1 'polypeptide(L)'
;MAVLQFNPNHYFMLSIELLFPHPCNTGWHHFQGSCYLFWTKTLTDRTFDGHQKNCINKGGNLASIHNHAENQFIYGKIRAIGGWFWLGFEDHNGDKVLQWTDRSPADYLNFGSSNLPSGRRLCSNMQSNSDKWSVSQHCTSNAQSSVCKKPANQLPCEAAICLNGGICVPSGSSYTCKCEKGYTGKYCQKDVDECNTANCNSSHCIDGLGSAKCLPQ
;
A
#
# COMPACT_ATOMS: atom_id res chain seq x y z
N MET A 1 24.33 -25.18 26.40
CA MET A 1 23.70 -24.37 27.45
C MET A 1 24.39 -23.02 27.45
N ALA A 2 23.72 -21.97 27.01
CA ALA A 2 24.23 -20.61 27.06
C ALA A 2 23.13 -19.74 27.67
N VAL A 3 23.53 -18.98 28.68
CA VAL A 3 22.68 -18.24 29.61
C VAL A 3 22.16 -16.97 28.93
N LEU A 4 20.84 -16.74 29.00
CA LEU A 4 20.21 -15.48 28.60
C LEU A 4 20.48 -14.43 29.68
N GLN A 5 21.17 -13.35 29.32
CA GLN A 5 21.15 -12.11 30.10
C GLN A 5 20.17 -11.13 29.46
N PHE A 6 19.18 -10.69 30.25
CA PHE A 6 18.20 -9.67 29.88
C PHE A 6 18.82 -8.28 29.99
N ASN A 7 18.68 -7.45 28.96
CA ASN A 7 18.95 -6.01 28.99
C ASN A 7 17.66 -5.27 28.63
N PRO A 8 17.13 -4.36 29.47
CA PRO A 8 15.79 -3.81 29.32
C PRO A 8 15.64 -2.69 28.26
N ASN A 9 16.67 -2.36 27.48
CA ASN A 9 16.65 -1.20 26.57
C ASN A 9 16.86 -1.50 25.07
N HIS A 10 16.73 -2.76 24.63
CA HIS A 10 16.80 -3.08 23.20
C HIS A 10 15.53 -3.83 22.77
N TYR A 11 14.66 -3.11 22.06
CA TYR A 11 13.58 -3.70 21.27
C TYR A 11 14.21 -4.60 20.20
N PHE A 12 14.28 -5.89 20.51
CA PHE A 12 14.61 -6.93 19.54
C PHE A 12 13.55 -6.94 18.45
N MET A 13 13.92 -6.48 17.25
CA MET A 13 13.27 -6.79 15.98
C MET A 13 13.38 -8.31 15.75
N LEU A 14 12.51 -9.08 16.42
CA LEU A 14 12.26 -10.48 16.12
C LEU A 14 11.29 -10.54 14.93
N SER A 15 11.81 -10.79 13.73
CA SER A 15 11.10 -11.31 12.55
C SER A 15 9.64 -10.85 12.38
N ILE A 16 9.42 -9.54 12.20
CA ILE A 16 8.10 -8.93 11.99
C ILE A 16 7.75 -8.86 10.49
N GLU A 17 7.92 -9.95 9.74
CA GLU A 17 7.41 -10.03 8.35
C GLU A 17 6.05 -10.72 8.25
N LEU A 18 5.56 -11.33 9.35
CA LEU A 18 4.33 -12.14 9.35
C LEU A 18 3.16 -11.53 10.14
N LEU A 19 3.31 -10.34 10.72
CA LEU A 19 2.27 -9.71 11.56
C LEU A 19 1.67 -8.40 11.02
N PHE A 20 2.12 -7.94 9.85
CA PHE A 20 1.49 -6.82 9.16
C PHE A 20 0.80 -7.33 7.89
N PRO A 21 -0.50 -7.01 7.66
CA PRO A 21 -1.09 -7.20 6.36
C PRO A 21 -0.18 -6.52 5.34
N HIS A 22 0.24 -7.24 4.31
CA HIS A 22 0.94 -6.60 3.22
C HIS A 22 0.01 -5.49 2.70
N PRO A 23 0.47 -4.22 2.63
CA PRO A 23 -0.38 -3.11 2.21
C PRO A 23 -0.77 -3.22 0.72
N CYS A 24 -0.21 -4.22 0.03
CA CYS A 24 -0.47 -4.57 -1.34
C CYS A 24 -0.95 -6.03 -1.47
N ASN A 25 -1.90 -6.26 -2.38
CA ASN A 25 -2.35 -7.60 -2.73
C ASN A 25 -1.18 -8.47 -3.24
N THR A 26 -1.31 -9.80 -3.16
CA THR A 26 -0.30 -10.74 -3.67
C THR A 26 0.13 -10.41 -5.10
N GLY A 27 1.45 -10.40 -5.34
CA GLY A 27 2.05 -10.07 -6.63
C GLY A 27 2.31 -8.57 -6.87
N TRP A 28 1.86 -7.71 -5.96
CA TRP A 28 2.18 -6.29 -5.98
C TRP A 28 3.34 -5.96 -5.04
N HIS A 29 4.15 -4.98 -5.41
CA HIS A 29 5.28 -4.50 -4.62
C HIS A 29 4.94 -3.14 -4.00
N HIS A 30 5.12 -3.01 -2.68
CA HIS A 30 4.91 -1.76 -1.98
C HIS A 30 6.11 -0.80 -2.13
N PHE A 31 5.82 0.48 -2.38
CA PHE A 31 6.80 1.55 -2.27
C PHE A 31 6.08 2.87 -1.93
N GLN A 32 6.49 3.51 -0.82
CA GLN A 32 6.04 4.84 -0.37
C GLN A 32 4.51 5.06 -0.49
N GLY A 33 3.70 4.16 0.06
CA GLY A 33 2.24 4.32 0.07
C GLY A 33 1.54 3.97 -1.25
N SER A 34 2.27 3.41 -2.23
CA SER A 34 1.73 2.89 -3.47
C SER A 34 2.10 1.42 -3.67
N CYS A 35 1.29 0.73 -4.46
CA CYS A 35 1.52 -0.64 -4.89
C CYS A 35 1.80 -0.68 -6.39
N TYR A 36 2.80 -1.45 -6.79
CA TYR A 36 3.23 -1.60 -8.18
C TYR A 36 3.13 -3.04 -8.65
N LEU A 37 2.57 -3.24 -9.83
CA LEU A 37 2.48 -4.55 -10.49
C LEU A 37 3.27 -4.50 -11.80
N PHE A 38 4.28 -5.35 -11.92
CA PHE A 38 5.09 -5.50 -13.13
C PHE A 38 4.47 -6.61 -13.97
N TRP A 39 3.60 -6.23 -14.90
CA TRP A 39 2.89 -7.17 -15.74
C TRP A 39 3.79 -7.59 -16.89
N THR A 40 4.13 -8.88 -16.97
CA THR A 40 4.98 -9.45 -18.03
C THR A 40 4.27 -10.49 -18.89
N LYS A 41 3.01 -10.80 -18.56
CA LYS A 41 2.22 -11.79 -19.30
C LYS A 41 1.66 -11.16 -20.57
N THR A 42 1.69 -11.92 -21.66
CA THR A 42 1.10 -11.52 -22.94
C THR A 42 -0.40 -11.19 -22.78
N LEU A 43 -0.78 -9.96 -23.11
CA LEU A 43 -2.17 -9.55 -23.21
C LEU A 43 -2.74 -9.85 -24.60
N THR A 44 -4.07 -9.99 -24.67
CA THR A 44 -4.81 -10.08 -25.93
C THR A 44 -4.74 -8.76 -26.69
N ASP A 45 -5.01 -7.65 -25.98
CA ASP A 45 -4.75 -6.30 -26.44
C ASP A 45 -3.40 -5.83 -25.90
N ARG A 46 -2.40 -5.78 -26.78
CA ARG A 46 -1.00 -5.39 -26.46
C ARG A 46 -0.74 -3.90 -26.66
N THR A 47 -1.76 -3.14 -27.06
CA THR A 47 -1.64 -1.70 -27.22
C THR A 47 -1.49 -1.04 -25.85
N PHE A 48 -1.03 0.21 -25.85
CA PHE A 48 -1.00 1.04 -24.66
C PHE A 48 -2.36 1.06 -23.94
N ASP A 49 -3.46 1.21 -24.69
CA ASP A 49 -4.82 1.20 -24.17
C ASP A 49 -5.19 -0.17 -23.56
N GLY A 50 -4.76 -1.27 -24.18
CA GLY A 50 -4.92 -2.61 -23.64
C GLY A 50 -4.23 -2.80 -22.28
N HIS A 51 -3.01 -2.29 -22.15
CA HIS A 51 -2.27 -2.30 -20.90
C HIS A 51 -2.88 -1.36 -19.85
N GLN A 52 -3.31 -0.16 -20.23
CA GLN A 52 -4.03 0.77 -19.36
C GLN A 52 -5.33 0.14 -18.83
N LYS A 53 -6.14 -0.47 -19.72
CA LYS A 53 -7.35 -1.19 -19.34
C LYS A 53 -7.04 -2.37 -18.42
N ASN A 54 -5.93 -3.08 -18.64
CA ASN A 54 -5.50 -4.15 -17.73
C ASN A 54 -5.21 -3.60 -16.31
N CYS A 55 -4.50 -2.48 -16.20
CA CYS A 55 -4.24 -1.85 -14.91
C CYS A 55 -5.53 -1.37 -14.22
N ILE A 56 -6.47 -0.79 -14.98
CA ILE A 56 -7.80 -0.39 -14.48
C ILE A 56 -8.56 -1.60 -13.92
N ASN A 57 -8.57 -2.72 -14.64
CA ASN A 57 -9.18 -3.97 -14.18
C ASN A 57 -8.53 -4.55 -12.91
N LYS A 58 -7.32 -4.10 -12.55
CA LYS A 58 -6.62 -4.47 -11.32
C LYS A 58 -6.73 -3.41 -10.21
N GLY A 59 -7.54 -2.37 -10.44
CA GLY A 59 -7.82 -1.30 -9.48
C GLY A 59 -6.75 -0.20 -9.46
N GLY A 60 -6.07 0.04 -10.59
CA GLY A 60 -5.03 1.06 -10.72
C GLY A 60 -4.97 1.65 -12.12
N ASN A 61 -3.84 2.28 -12.46
CA ASN A 61 -3.55 2.80 -13.81
C ASN A 61 -2.14 2.35 -14.21
N LEU A 62 -1.73 2.61 -15.45
CA LEU A 62 -0.31 2.60 -15.78
C LEU A 62 0.43 3.57 -14.87
N ALA A 63 1.65 3.20 -14.46
CA ALA A 63 2.34 3.88 -13.38
C ALA A 63 2.72 5.32 -13.73
N SER A 64 2.30 6.24 -12.87
CA SER A 64 2.86 7.59 -12.70
C SER A 64 4.11 7.56 -11.83
N ILE A 65 5.02 8.53 -12.04
CA ILE A 65 6.27 8.66 -11.29
C ILE A 65 6.48 10.12 -10.90
N HIS A 66 6.62 10.40 -9.59
CA HIS A 66 6.61 11.74 -9.02
C HIS A 66 7.92 12.16 -8.36
N ASN A 67 8.91 11.26 -8.28
CA ASN A 67 10.23 11.62 -7.77
C ASN A 67 11.32 10.63 -8.21
N HIS A 68 12.56 11.01 -7.94
CA HIS A 68 13.73 10.20 -8.25
C HIS A 68 13.74 8.84 -7.56
N ALA A 69 13.31 8.76 -6.29
CA ALA A 69 13.34 7.51 -5.53
C ALA A 69 12.35 6.48 -6.09
N GLU A 70 11.15 6.91 -6.45
CA GLU A 70 10.14 6.11 -7.14
C GLU A 70 10.63 5.63 -8.51
N ASN A 71 11.28 6.51 -9.27
CA ASN A 71 11.90 6.15 -10.55
C ASN A 71 12.93 5.03 -10.38
N GLN A 72 13.86 5.15 -9.41
CA GLN A 72 14.87 4.13 -9.15
C GLN A 72 14.28 2.82 -8.65
N PHE A 73 13.21 2.88 -7.84
CA PHE A 73 12.48 1.68 -7.41
C PHE A 73 11.90 0.92 -8.60
N ILE A 74 11.18 1.61 -9.50
CA ILE A 74 10.61 1.00 -10.71
C ILE A 74 11.71 0.49 -11.63
N TYR A 75 12.75 1.29 -11.88
CA TYR A 75 13.88 0.91 -12.71
C TYR A 75 14.59 -0.34 -12.18
N GLY A 76 14.85 -0.42 -10.88
CA GLY A 76 15.50 -1.58 -10.26
C GLY A 76 14.73 -2.88 -10.50
N LYS A 77 13.39 -2.83 -10.47
CA LYS A 77 12.52 -3.97 -10.80
C LYS A 77 12.55 -4.29 -12.30
N ILE A 78 12.41 -3.29 -13.17
CA ILE A 78 12.48 -3.48 -14.63
C ILE A 78 13.83 -4.06 -15.05
N ARG A 79 14.93 -3.57 -14.48
CA ARG A 79 16.29 -4.06 -14.74
C ARG A 79 16.44 -5.53 -14.33
N ALA A 80 15.87 -5.93 -13.19
CA ALA A 80 15.90 -7.31 -12.73
C ALA A 80 15.05 -8.26 -13.60
N ILE A 81 13.92 -7.79 -14.11
CA ILE A 81 13.02 -8.57 -14.98
C ILE A 81 13.56 -8.64 -16.42
N GLY A 82 14.14 -7.55 -16.91
CA GLY A 82 14.54 -7.38 -18.30
C GLY A 82 13.39 -6.95 -19.23
N GLY A 83 13.74 -6.34 -20.36
CA GLY A 83 12.79 -5.88 -21.38
C GLY A 83 12.45 -4.39 -21.28
N TRP A 84 11.29 -4.01 -21.82
CA TRP A 84 10.78 -2.64 -21.84
C TRP A 84 9.31 -2.62 -21.43
N PHE A 85 8.90 -1.59 -20.70
CA PHE A 85 7.62 -1.53 -20.02
C PHE A 85 6.89 -0.22 -20.32
N TRP A 86 5.61 -0.31 -20.64
CA TRP A 86 4.74 0.87 -20.68
C TRP A 86 4.64 1.55 -19.31
N LEU A 87 4.71 2.88 -19.33
CA LEU A 87 4.42 3.78 -18.21
C LEU A 87 3.18 4.60 -18.53
N GLY A 88 2.61 5.29 -17.53
CA GLY A 88 1.35 6.01 -17.69
C GLY A 88 1.45 7.39 -18.32
N PHE A 89 2.60 7.83 -18.84
CA PHE A 89 2.72 9.19 -19.40
C PHE A 89 2.41 9.17 -20.90
N GLU A 90 1.43 9.94 -21.33
CA GLU A 90 1.00 9.99 -22.73
C GLU A 90 0.49 11.35 -23.18
N ASP A 91 0.43 11.55 -24.48
CA ASP A 91 -0.25 12.68 -25.13
C ASP A 91 -1.53 12.14 -25.78
N HIS A 92 -2.61 12.10 -25.00
CA HIS A 92 -3.87 11.47 -25.40
C HIS A 92 -4.45 12.04 -26.72
N ASN A 93 -4.32 13.36 -26.91
CA ASN A 93 -4.95 14.09 -28.02
C ASN A 93 -4.02 14.23 -29.23
N GLY A 94 -2.72 13.95 -29.09
CA GLY A 94 -1.74 14.29 -30.11
C GLY A 94 -1.46 15.79 -30.18
N ASP A 95 -1.76 16.55 -29.12
CA ASP A 95 -1.58 18.01 -29.03
C ASP A 95 -0.23 18.39 -28.39
N LYS A 96 0.62 17.38 -28.12
CA LYS A 96 1.92 17.46 -27.45
C LYS A 96 1.85 17.84 -25.98
N VAL A 97 0.68 17.72 -25.35
CA VAL A 97 0.53 17.90 -23.91
C VAL A 97 0.59 16.53 -23.24
N LEU A 98 1.79 16.16 -22.77
CA LEU A 98 1.98 14.91 -22.05
C LEU A 98 1.38 14.98 -20.63
N GLN A 99 0.63 13.96 -20.26
CA GLN A 99 -0.08 13.84 -18.98
C GLN A 99 -0.04 12.39 -18.48
N TRP A 100 -0.14 12.19 -17.17
CA TRP A 100 -0.30 10.86 -16.60
C TRP A 100 -1.73 10.33 -16.78
N THR A 101 -1.89 9.06 -17.12
CA THR A 101 -3.21 8.41 -17.32
C THR A 101 -4.05 8.34 -16.04
N ASP A 102 -3.43 8.46 -14.87
CA ASP A 102 -4.12 8.55 -13.57
C ASP A 102 -4.53 9.99 -13.19
N ARG A 103 -4.23 10.98 -14.06
CA ARG A 103 -4.47 12.42 -13.86
C ARG A 103 -3.67 13.05 -12.71
N SER A 104 -2.61 12.41 -12.26
CA SER A 104 -1.66 13.00 -11.33
C SER A 104 -0.85 14.12 -12.00
N PRO A 105 -0.30 15.08 -11.23
CA PRO A 105 0.51 16.15 -11.78
C PRO A 105 1.83 15.63 -12.39
N ALA A 106 2.27 16.27 -13.47
CA ALA A 106 3.56 16.00 -14.10
C ALA A 106 4.70 16.80 -13.41
N ASP A 107 4.90 16.54 -12.12
CA ASP A 107 5.83 17.24 -11.22
C ASP A 107 7.27 16.70 -11.24
N TYR A 108 7.48 15.55 -11.88
CA TYR A 108 8.79 14.94 -12.08
C TYR A 108 8.91 14.36 -13.48
N LEU A 109 10.05 14.65 -14.15
CA LEU A 109 10.35 14.17 -15.50
C LEU A 109 11.75 13.55 -15.53
N ASN A 110 11.90 12.42 -16.22
CA ASN A 110 13.20 11.74 -16.37
C ASN A 110 13.45 11.21 -17.78
N PHE A 111 13.21 12.03 -18.80
CA PHE A 111 13.41 11.64 -20.20
C PHE A 111 14.88 11.52 -20.58
N GLY A 112 15.18 10.56 -21.47
CA GLY A 112 16.53 10.36 -22.03
C GLY A 112 16.85 11.27 -23.22
N SER A 113 15.81 11.80 -23.88
CA SER A 113 15.92 12.79 -24.95
C SER A 113 14.93 13.92 -24.68
N SER A 114 15.38 15.15 -24.85
CA SER A 114 14.54 16.36 -24.79
C SER A 114 13.74 16.61 -26.07
N ASN A 115 14.11 15.95 -27.18
CA ASN A 115 13.43 16.10 -28.45
C ASN A 115 12.25 15.12 -28.52
N LEU A 116 11.04 15.67 -28.43
CA LEU A 116 9.81 14.92 -28.69
C LEU A 116 9.61 14.74 -30.20
N PRO A 117 9.28 13.53 -30.68
CA PRO A 117 8.97 13.31 -32.09
C PRO A 117 7.85 14.24 -32.57
N SER A 118 7.98 14.76 -33.79
CA SER A 118 6.86 15.38 -34.50
C SER A 118 5.90 14.28 -34.96
N GLY A 119 4.61 14.34 -34.61
CA GLY A 119 3.68 13.27 -35.00
C GLY A 119 2.37 13.23 -34.21
N ARG A 120 1.80 12.01 -34.14
CA ARG A 120 0.54 11.61 -33.47
C ARG A 120 0.71 11.42 -31.95
N ARG A 121 -0.33 10.92 -31.27
CA ARG A 121 -0.35 10.42 -29.87
C ARG A 121 0.97 9.75 -29.49
N LEU A 122 1.56 10.20 -28.38
CA LEU A 122 2.82 9.71 -27.84
C LEU A 122 2.57 8.88 -26.57
N CYS A 123 3.26 7.76 -26.43
CA CYS A 123 3.17 6.90 -25.25
C CYS A 123 4.56 6.63 -24.66
N SER A 124 4.68 6.71 -23.33
CA SER A 124 5.96 6.60 -22.63
C SER A 124 6.30 5.18 -22.18
N ASN A 125 7.59 4.86 -22.19
CA ASN A 125 8.12 3.61 -21.70
C ASN A 125 9.46 3.78 -20.98
N MET A 126 9.83 2.75 -20.21
CA MET A 126 11.16 2.58 -19.61
C MET A 126 11.75 1.23 -20.01
N GLN A 127 13.06 1.21 -20.27
CA GLN A 127 13.80 0.04 -20.70
C GLN A 127 14.77 -0.44 -19.61
N SER A 128 15.02 -1.74 -19.53
CA SER A 128 15.92 -2.35 -18.54
C SER A 128 17.38 -1.88 -18.60
N ASN A 129 17.82 -1.30 -19.71
CA ASN A 129 19.17 -0.77 -19.90
C ASN A 129 19.31 0.72 -19.52
N SER A 130 18.24 1.42 -19.15
CA SER A 130 18.29 2.85 -18.82
C SER A 130 17.22 3.24 -17.80
N ASP A 131 17.58 4.05 -16.82
CA ASP A 131 16.62 4.60 -15.86
C ASP A 131 15.80 5.75 -16.46
N LYS A 132 16.09 6.13 -17.71
CA LYS A 132 15.43 7.21 -18.46
C LYS A 132 14.20 6.74 -19.21
N TRP A 133 13.24 7.64 -19.34
CA TRP A 133 12.02 7.40 -20.10
C TRP A 133 12.23 7.74 -21.58
N SER A 134 11.50 7.03 -22.43
CA SER A 134 11.39 7.32 -23.86
C SER A 134 9.92 7.45 -24.24
N VAL A 135 9.61 8.29 -25.22
CA VAL A 135 8.28 8.37 -25.82
C VAL A 135 8.29 7.76 -27.22
N SER A 136 7.18 7.14 -27.62
CA SER A 136 7.01 6.53 -28.94
C SER A 136 5.68 6.97 -29.55
N GLN A 137 5.69 7.25 -30.86
CA GLN A 137 4.48 7.45 -31.67
C GLN A 137 3.73 6.14 -31.98
N HIS A 138 4.25 5.00 -31.52
CA HIS A 138 3.69 3.68 -31.74
C HIS A 138 3.03 3.13 -30.48
N CYS A 139 1.99 3.81 -29.99
CA CYS A 139 1.16 3.32 -28.88
C CYS A 139 0.50 1.96 -29.15
N THR A 140 0.46 1.52 -30.41
CA THR A 140 -0.05 0.21 -30.83
C THR A 140 1.04 -0.87 -30.92
N SER A 141 2.30 -0.54 -30.67
CA SER A 141 3.43 -1.47 -30.82
C SER A 141 3.57 -2.45 -29.64
N ASN A 142 4.26 -3.56 -29.94
CA ASN A 142 4.38 -4.82 -29.21
C ASN A 142 5.05 -4.79 -27.83
N ALA A 143 4.77 -3.81 -26.96
CA ALA A 143 5.19 -4.00 -25.57
C ALA A 143 4.42 -5.20 -25.03
N GLN A 144 5.15 -6.15 -24.44
CA GLN A 144 4.55 -7.29 -23.77
C GLN A 144 4.39 -7.01 -22.28
N SER A 145 4.82 -5.83 -21.82
CA SER A 145 4.97 -5.55 -20.41
C SER A 145 4.59 -4.12 -20.06
N SER A 146 4.09 -3.95 -18.84
CA SER A 146 3.65 -2.67 -18.31
C SER A 146 3.82 -2.62 -16.79
N VAL A 147 3.95 -1.41 -16.25
CA VAL A 147 3.91 -1.19 -14.81
C VAL A 147 2.55 -0.60 -14.45
N CYS A 148 1.79 -1.28 -13.61
CA CYS A 148 0.57 -0.72 -13.01
C CYS A 148 0.89 -0.12 -11.63
N LYS A 149 0.20 0.95 -11.27
CA LYS A 149 0.27 1.60 -9.95
C LYS A 149 -1.13 1.80 -9.38
N LYS A 150 -1.25 1.66 -8.08
CA LYS A 150 -2.44 2.03 -7.30
C LYS A 150 -2.04 2.47 -5.90
N PRO A 151 -2.86 3.25 -5.18
CA PRO A 151 -2.61 3.51 -3.77
C PRO A 151 -2.52 2.20 -3.00
N ALA A 152 -1.61 2.16 -2.03
CA ALA A 152 -1.57 1.06 -1.08
C ALA A 152 -2.87 1.03 -0.27
N ASN A 153 -3.34 -0.17 0.08
CA ASN A 153 -4.48 -0.26 0.98
C ASN A 153 -4.05 0.38 2.30
N GLN A 154 -4.81 1.37 2.76
CA GLN A 154 -4.61 1.92 4.09
C GLN A 154 -4.66 0.76 5.08
N LEU A 155 -3.61 0.60 5.89
CA LEU A 155 -3.60 -0.48 6.85
C LEU A 155 -4.79 -0.27 7.78
N PRO A 156 -5.59 -1.32 8.08
CA PRO A 156 -6.82 -1.11 8.83
C PRO A 156 -6.62 -0.44 10.19
N CYS A 157 -5.40 -0.52 10.75
CA CYS A 157 -5.03 0.12 12.00
C CYS A 157 -4.50 1.56 11.88
N GLU A 158 -4.20 2.08 10.68
CA GLU A 158 -3.75 3.48 10.51
C GLU A 158 -4.89 4.48 10.72
N ALA A 159 -6.14 4.08 10.47
CA ALA A 159 -7.35 4.87 10.75
C ALA A 159 -8.26 4.21 11.79
N ALA A 160 -7.75 3.24 12.56
CA ALA A 160 -8.55 2.57 13.57
C ALA A 160 -8.79 3.46 14.79
N ILE A 161 -9.98 3.34 15.36
CA ILE A 161 -10.35 3.97 16.63
C ILE A 161 -10.54 2.84 17.65
N CYS A 162 -9.58 2.69 18.55
CA CYS A 162 -9.71 1.88 19.76
C CYS A 162 -9.55 2.80 20.96
N LEU A 163 -10.59 2.89 21.80
CA LEU A 163 -10.63 3.77 22.95
C LEU A 163 -10.04 3.07 24.19
N ASN A 164 -9.80 3.86 25.25
CA ASN A 164 -9.40 3.37 26.57
C ASN A 164 -8.17 2.43 26.55
N GLY A 165 -7.17 2.75 25.71
CA GLY A 165 -5.94 1.98 25.59
C GLY A 165 -6.05 0.69 24.76
N GLY A 166 -7.19 0.45 24.09
CA GLY A 166 -7.36 -0.73 23.25
C GLY A 166 -6.32 -0.82 22.12
N ILE A 167 -5.83 -2.04 21.87
CA ILE A 167 -4.83 -2.32 20.84
C ILE A 167 -5.55 -2.67 19.54
N CYS A 168 -5.25 -1.96 18.45
CA CYS A 168 -5.77 -2.32 17.14
C CYS A 168 -5.10 -3.59 16.61
N VAL A 169 -5.91 -4.53 16.13
CA VAL A 169 -5.48 -5.76 15.49
C VAL A 169 -6.05 -5.79 14.06
N PRO A 170 -5.20 -5.85 13.02
CA PRO A 170 -5.68 -5.97 11.65
C PRO A 170 -6.48 -7.26 11.45
N SER A 171 -7.56 -7.19 10.67
CA SER A 171 -8.44 -8.30 10.33
C SER A 171 -8.87 -8.20 8.87
N GLY A 172 -8.04 -8.72 7.97
CA GLY A 172 -8.24 -8.62 6.52
C GLY A 172 -8.18 -7.16 6.04
N SER A 173 -9.26 -6.69 5.40
CA SER A 173 -9.45 -5.29 4.99
C SER A 173 -10.06 -4.40 6.09
N SER A 174 -10.25 -4.94 7.30
CA SER A 174 -10.84 -4.27 8.47
C SER A 174 -9.93 -4.44 9.69
N TYR A 175 -10.34 -3.93 10.85
CA TYR A 175 -9.65 -4.10 12.12
C TYR A 175 -10.60 -4.54 13.23
N THR A 176 -10.04 -5.11 14.28
CA THR A 176 -10.70 -5.35 15.56
C THR A 176 -9.89 -4.70 16.67
N CYS A 177 -10.55 -4.26 17.74
CA CYS A 177 -9.86 -3.75 18.92
C CYS A 177 -9.74 -4.87 19.96
N LYS A 178 -8.52 -5.13 20.42
CA LYS A 178 -8.28 -5.91 21.63
C LYS A 178 -8.32 -4.95 22.82
N CYS A 179 -9.38 -5.06 23.61
CA CYS A 179 -9.59 -4.18 24.75
C CYS A 179 -8.65 -4.50 25.91
N GLU A 180 -8.20 -3.44 26.57
CA GLU A 180 -7.56 -3.55 27.88
C GLU A 180 -8.54 -4.08 28.92
N LYS A 181 -7.99 -4.61 30.02
CA LYS A 181 -8.79 -5.16 31.12
C LYS A 181 -9.74 -4.07 31.66
N GLY A 182 -11.01 -4.42 31.86
CA GLY A 182 -12.05 -3.48 32.29
C GLY A 182 -12.83 -2.81 31.16
N TYR A 183 -12.46 -3.02 29.89
CA TYR A 183 -13.17 -2.44 28.75
C TYR A 183 -13.73 -3.48 27.77
N THR A 184 -14.82 -3.14 27.11
CA THR A 184 -15.52 -3.96 26.13
C THR A 184 -16.16 -3.13 25.01
N GLY A 185 -16.77 -3.81 24.05
CA GLY A 185 -17.36 -3.22 22.85
C GLY A 185 -16.39 -3.20 21.66
N LYS A 186 -16.94 -2.95 20.45
CA LYS A 186 -16.20 -3.02 19.18
C LYS A 186 -14.96 -2.11 19.15
N TYR A 187 -15.02 -0.97 19.83
CA TYR A 187 -13.97 0.03 19.91
C TYR A 187 -13.46 0.23 21.34
N CYS A 188 -13.71 -0.74 22.25
CA CYS A 188 -13.33 -0.66 23.66
C CYS A 188 -13.92 0.56 24.39
N GLN A 189 -15.07 1.04 23.92
CA GLN A 189 -15.71 2.25 24.40
C GLN A 189 -16.57 2.05 25.65
N LYS A 190 -16.84 0.80 26.04
CA LYS A 190 -17.69 0.48 27.18
C LYS A 190 -16.84 0.00 28.34
N ASP A 191 -17.12 0.51 29.52
CA ASP A 191 -16.61 -0.04 30.77
C ASP A 191 -17.32 -1.38 31.06
N VAL A 192 -16.59 -2.34 31.61
CA VAL A 192 -17.14 -3.62 32.06
C VAL A 192 -17.57 -3.46 33.50
N ASP A 193 -18.85 -3.64 33.77
CA ASP A 193 -19.35 -3.65 35.15
C ASP A 193 -19.04 -5.01 35.79
N GLU A 194 -17.96 -5.05 36.57
CA GLU A 194 -17.50 -6.26 37.23
C GLU A 194 -18.43 -6.71 38.36
N CYS A 195 -19.32 -5.84 38.86
CA CYS A 195 -20.29 -6.19 39.90
C CYS A 195 -21.31 -7.23 39.43
N ASN A 196 -21.55 -7.35 38.12
CA ASN A 196 -22.42 -8.41 37.57
C ASN A 196 -21.87 -9.82 37.78
N THR A 197 -20.55 -9.95 37.97
CA THR A 197 -19.88 -11.23 38.20
C THR A 197 -19.30 -11.36 39.60
N ALA A 198 -19.15 -10.25 40.32
CA ALA A 198 -18.64 -10.23 41.68
C ALA A 198 -19.68 -10.84 42.64
N ASN A 199 -19.29 -11.89 43.35
CA ASN A 199 -20.12 -12.42 44.43
C ASN A 199 -19.81 -11.68 45.75
N CYS A 200 -20.56 -10.61 46.00
CA CYS A 200 -20.42 -9.82 47.22
C CYS A 200 -21.22 -10.36 48.42
N ASN A 201 -21.83 -11.57 48.38
CA ASN A 201 -22.53 -12.20 49.53
C ASN A 201 -23.33 -11.20 50.41
N SER A 202 -24.16 -10.36 49.78
CA SER A 202 -25.00 -9.31 50.41
C SER A 202 -24.32 -7.98 50.80
N SER A 203 -23.05 -7.76 50.46
CA SER A 203 -22.34 -6.49 50.66
C SER A 203 -22.44 -5.54 49.43
N HIS A 204 -22.19 -4.24 49.62
CA HIS A 204 -22.33 -3.25 48.55
C HIS A 204 -21.17 -3.35 47.56
N CYS A 205 -21.47 -3.58 46.28
CA CYS A 205 -20.47 -3.66 45.23
C CYS A 205 -20.17 -2.28 44.62
N ILE A 206 -18.89 -1.97 44.44
CA ILE A 206 -18.42 -0.80 43.70
C ILE A 206 -17.61 -1.31 42.50
N ASP A 207 -18.06 -0.90 41.32
CA ASP A 207 -17.38 -1.16 40.06
C ASP A 207 -16.05 -0.41 39.96
N GLY A 208 -15.08 -0.98 39.28
CA GLY A 208 -13.76 -0.38 39.16
C GLY A 208 -12.95 -0.99 38.03
N LEU A 209 -12.03 -0.23 37.44
CA LEU A 209 -11.32 -0.62 36.21
C LEU A 209 -10.72 -2.04 36.24
N GLY A 210 -11.44 -3.01 35.66
CA GLY A 210 -11.02 -4.41 35.58
C GLY A 210 -11.14 -5.19 36.88
N SER A 211 -11.85 -4.67 37.89
CA SER A 211 -12.08 -5.33 39.19
C SER A 211 -13.15 -4.61 40.02
N ALA A 212 -14.04 -5.39 40.64
CA ALA A 212 -14.98 -4.88 41.63
C ALA A 212 -14.40 -4.86 43.06
N LYS A 213 -14.90 -3.94 43.90
CA LYS A 213 -14.67 -3.91 45.36
C LYS A 213 -15.97 -4.11 46.11
N CYS A 214 -16.01 -5.06 47.04
CA CYS A 214 -17.13 -5.23 47.96
C CYS A 214 -16.84 -4.46 49.25
N LEU A 215 -17.73 -3.53 49.64
CA LEU A 215 -17.64 -2.82 50.90
C LEU A 215 -18.57 -3.45 51.95
N PRO A 216 -18.10 -3.67 53.19
CA PRO A 216 -18.98 -4.05 54.28
C PRO A 216 -20.06 -2.98 54.49
N GLN A 217 -21.25 -3.41 54.90
CA GLN A 217 -22.33 -2.52 55.32
C GLN A 217 -21.99 -1.80 56.62
#